data_AF-A0A8T5MFV4-F1
#
_entry.id   AF-A0A8T5MFV4-F1
#
_cell.length_a   1.000
_cell.length_b   1.000
_cell.length_c   1.000
_cell.angle_alpha   90.00
_cell.angle_beta   90.00
_cell.angle_gamma   90.00
#
_symmetry.space_group_name_H-M   'P 1'
#
loop_
_entity.id
_entity.type
_entity.pdbx_description
1 polymer ?
#
loop_
_entity_poly.entity_id
_entity_poly.type
_entity_poly.pdbx_seq_one_letter_code
_entity_poly.pdbx_strand_id
1 'polypeptide(L)'
;MEPVENWKVAYEDPQIKVRIDPMEEDGYMIVMDDIQEFIPLPRGCLREVAQADRILGRQILETLLPYHLRKSSVFRGTDLTWDSLLAATAKAYIAEEEKIRKFVGTERSQFL
;
A
#
# COMPACT_ATOMS: atom_id res chain seq x y z
N MET A 1 -30.73 22.11 32.09
CA MET A 1 -30.62 20.78 31.46
C MET A 1 -29.58 20.96 30.37
N GLU A 2 -28.32 20.69 30.70
CA GLU A 2 -27.18 20.89 29.79
C GLU A 2 -26.98 19.62 28.94
N PRO A 3 -26.48 19.73 27.70
CA PRO A 3 -26.32 18.57 26.83
C PRO A 3 -25.16 17.71 27.31
N VAL A 4 -25.39 16.40 27.42
CA VAL A 4 -24.34 15.41 27.68
C VAL A 4 -23.43 15.37 26.45
N GLU A 5 -22.21 15.88 26.59
CA GLU A 5 -21.18 15.78 25.56
C GLU A 5 -20.89 14.30 25.29
N ASN A 6 -21.13 13.90 24.05
CA ASN A 6 -20.90 12.55 23.56
C ASN A 6 -19.40 12.40 23.29
N TRP A 7 -18.60 12.13 24.34
CA TRP A 7 -17.18 11.85 24.16
C TRP A 7 -17.00 10.46 23.54
N LYS A 8 -17.15 10.37 22.21
CA LYS A 8 -16.52 9.28 21.46
C LYS A 8 -15.03 9.53 21.49
N VAL A 9 -14.32 8.86 22.40
CA VAL A 9 -12.88 8.67 22.26
C VAL A 9 -12.70 7.78 21.04
N ALA A 10 -12.62 8.40 19.86
CA ALA A 10 -12.08 7.76 18.69
C ALA A 10 -10.59 7.58 18.97
N TYR A 11 -10.22 6.43 19.52
CA TYR A 11 -8.84 5.97 19.44
C TYR A 11 -8.61 5.63 17.96
N GLU A 12 -8.32 6.66 17.17
CA GLU A 12 -7.76 6.49 15.84
C GLU A 12 -6.37 5.92 16.09
N ASP A 13 -6.23 4.60 15.93
CA ASP A 13 -4.92 3.96 15.93
C ASP A 13 -4.05 4.71 14.91
N PRO A 14 -3.02 5.43 15.36
CA PRO A 14 -2.23 6.24 14.46
C PRO A 14 -1.42 5.29 13.60
N GLN A 15 -1.93 4.95 12.42
CA GLN A 15 -1.24 4.08 11.46
C GLN A 15 -0.70 4.91 10.31
N ILE A 16 0.53 4.61 9.89
CA ILE A 16 1.13 5.25 8.73
C ILE A 16 0.29 4.88 7.51
N LYS A 17 -0.15 5.90 6.79
CA LYS A 17 -0.86 5.73 5.53
C LYS A 17 0.16 5.32 4.47
N VAL A 18 -0.07 4.13 3.93
CA VAL A 18 0.73 3.56 2.85
C VAL A 18 -0.10 3.59 1.57
N ARG A 19 0.45 4.14 0.51
CA ARG A 19 -0.08 4.02 -0.85
C ARG A 19 1.01 3.55 -1.81
N ILE A 20 0.59 2.95 -2.91
CA ILE A 20 1.50 2.50 -3.96
C ILE A 20 1.15 3.28 -5.23
N ASP A 21 2.08 4.10 -5.68
CA ASP A 21 1.91 4.89 -6.89
C ASP A 21 2.67 4.24 -8.06
N PRO A 22 2.12 4.24 -9.29
CA PRO A 22 2.86 3.81 -10.47
C PRO A 22 3.96 4.82 -10.82
N MET A 23 5.11 4.31 -11.26
CA MET A 23 6.19 5.09 -11.87
C MET A 23 6.17 4.90 -13.38
N GLU A 24 6.58 5.92 -14.15
CA GLU A 24 6.44 5.92 -15.62
C GLU A 24 7.16 4.76 -16.31
N GLU A 25 8.37 4.39 -15.86
CA GLU A 25 9.20 3.37 -16.55
C GLU A 25 9.65 2.20 -15.68
N ASP A 26 9.77 2.35 -14.35
CA ASP A 26 10.52 1.41 -13.49
C ASP A 26 9.71 0.63 -12.43
N GLY A 27 8.38 0.73 -12.46
CA GLY A 27 7.50 -0.04 -11.57
C GLY A 27 6.64 0.83 -10.68
N TYR A 28 6.82 0.72 -9.37
CA TYR A 28 5.95 1.32 -8.37
C TYR A 28 6.75 2.03 -7.29
N MET A 29 6.08 2.88 -6.53
CA MET A 29 6.65 3.56 -5.38
C MET A 29 5.73 3.36 -4.18
N ILE A 30 6.27 2.80 -3.10
CA ILE A 30 5.63 2.82 -1.79
C ILE A 30 5.80 4.23 -1.25
N VAL A 31 4.68 4.90 -1.00
CA VAL A 31 4.64 6.26 -0.48
C VAL A 31 4.07 6.23 0.93
N MET A 32 4.84 6.77 1.87
CA MET A 32 4.48 6.95 3.27
C MET A 32 4.56 8.44 3.61
N ASP A 33 3.52 9.17 3.23
CA ASP A 33 3.48 10.65 3.30
C ASP A 33 3.67 11.16 4.74
N ASP A 34 3.19 10.43 5.74
CA ASP A 34 3.29 10.81 7.17
C ASP A 34 4.73 10.95 7.65
N ILE A 35 5.66 10.24 7.02
CA ILE A 35 7.09 10.20 7.38
C ILE A 35 8.01 10.66 6.24
N GLN A 36 7.44 11.12 5.11
CA GLN A 36 8.18 11.57 3.93
C GLN A 36 9.15 10.51 3.37
N GLU A 37 8.72 9.25 3.40
CA GLU A 37 9.50 8.13 2.87
C GLU A 37 8.90 7.62 1.55
N PHE A 38 9.79 7.34 0.59
CA PHE A 38 9.47 6.94 -0.77
C PHE A 38 10.37 5.79 -1.17
N ILE A 39 9.79 4.61 -1.41
CA ILE A 39 10.58 3.39 -1.63
C ILE A 39 10.22 2.78 -2.96
N PRO A 40 11.19 2.60 -3.87
CA PRO A 40 10.93 1.96 -5.14
C PRO A 40 10.53 0.49 -4.92
N LEU A 41 9.45 0.09 -5.57
CA LEU A 41 8.91 -1.25 -5.60
C LEU A 41 8.95 -1.74 -7.06
N PRO A 42 9.82 -2.71 -7.39
CA PRO A 42 9.90 -3.23 -8.75
C PRO A 42 8.57 -3.82 -9.23
N ARG A 43 8.29 -3.69 -10.53
CA ARG A 43 7.02 -4.17 -11.12
C ARG A 43 6.73 -5.64 -10.84
N GLY A 44 7.76 -6.50 -10.92
CA GLY A 44 7.64 -7.92 -10.60
C GLY A 44 7.24 -8.17 -9.15
N CYS A 45 7.78 -7.37 -8.22
CA CYS A 45 7.49 -7.50 -6.79
C CYS A 45 6.05 -7.15 -6.44
N LEU A 46 5.38 -6.22 -7.16
CA LEU A 46 3.98 -5.89 -6.87
C LEU A 46 3.09 -7.14 -6.98
N ARG A 47 3.21 -7.87 -8.09
CA ARG A 47 2.45 -9.10 -8.33
C ARG A 47 2.85 -10.19 -7.33
N GLU A 48 4.14 -10.38 -7.10
CA GLU A 48 4.64 -11.40 -6.17
C GLU A 48 4.12 -11.17 -4.75
N VAL A 49 4.20 -9.94 -4.24
CA VAL A 49 3.69 -9.61 -2.89
C VAL A 49 2.17 -9.72 -2.84
N ALA A 50 1.45 -9.28 -3.87
CA ALA A 50 -0.02 -9.31 -3.89
C ALA A 50 -0.59 -10.74 -3.99
N GLN A 51 0.13 -11.68 -4.60
CA GLN A 51 -0.28 -13.08 -4.76
C GLN A 51 0.31 -14.00 -3.69
N ALA A 52 1.33 -13.56 -2.96
CA ALA A 52 1.94 -14.31 -1.88
C ALA A 52 0.99 -14.43 -0.67
N ASP A 53 1.20 -15.50 0.12
CA ASP A 53 0.66 -15.53 1.46
C ASP A 53 1.28 -14.43 2.34
N ARG A 54 0.66 -14.19 3.50
CA ARG A 54 1.05 -13.11 4.42
C ARG A 54 2.53 -13.18 4.84
N ILE A 55 3.08 -14.38 5.03
CA ILE A 55 4.45 -14.57 5.53
C ILE A 55 5.43 -14.26 4.40
N LEU A 56 5.21 -14.82 3.22
CA LEU A 56 6.07 -14.62 2.07
C LEU A 56 6.01 -13.17 1.57
N GLY A 57 4.82 -12.56 1.49
CA GLY A 57 4.66 -11.17 1.10
C GLY A 57 5.39 -10.22 2.05
N ARG A 58 5.34 -10.50 3.35
CA ARG A 58 6.13 -9.77 4.35
C ARG A 58 7.63 -9.93 4.12
N GLN A 59 8.12 -11.15 3.89
CA GLN A 59 9.55 -11.37 3.65
C GLN A 59 10.05 -10.60 2.43
N ILE A 60 9.28 -10.58 1.34
CA ILE A 60 9.62 -9.81 0.14
C ILE A 60 9.70 -8.32 0.48
N LEU A 61 8.69 -7.76 1.16
CA LEU A 61 8.70 -6.37 1.58
C LEU A 61 9.85 -6.06 2.56
N GLU A 62 10.18 -6.97 3.47
CA GLU A 62 11.33 -6.84 4.38
C GLU A 62 12.66 -6.72 3.62
N THR A 63 12.80 -7.37 2.46
CA THR A 63 14.02 -7.21 1.64
C THR A 63 14.11 -5.83 0.99
N LEU A 64 12.97 -5.24 0.64
CA LEU A 64 12.87 -3.97 -0.08
C LEU A 64 12.92 -2.75 0.84
N LEU A 65 12.30 -2.82 2.01
CA LEU A 65 12.25 -1.70 2.94
C LEU A 65 13.64 -1.40 3.51
N PRO A 66 14.00 -0.12 3.73
CA PRO A 66 15.16 0.26 4.53
C PRO A 66 15.11 -0.29 5.96
N TYR A 67 16.27 -0.52 6.57
CA TYR A 67 16.37 -1.15 7.91
C TYR A 67 15.56 -0.40 8.99
N HIS A 68 15.51 0.94 8.95
CA HIS A 68 14.76 1.75 9.92
C HIS A 68 13.24 1.54 9.85
N LEU A 69 12.75 0.99 8.73
CA LEU A 69 11.33 0.70 8.49
C LEU A 69 10.95 -0.78 8.68
N ARG A 70 11.93 -1.70 8.76
CA ARG A 70 11.69 -3.15 8.91
C ARG A 70 11.29 -3.57 10.32
N LYS A 71 11.73 -2.83 11.33
CA LYS A 71 11.19 -3.02 12.68
C LYS A 71 9.80 -2.41 12.66
N SER A 72 8.83 -3.00 13.33
CA SER A 72 7.54 -2.36 13.62
C SER A 72 7.86 -1.05 14.34
N SER A 73 8.02 0.01 13.56
CA SER A 73 8.69 1.22 13.98
C SER A 73 7.60 2.23 14.27
N VAL A 74 7.63 2.74 15.50
CA VAL A 74 6.80 3.87 15.92
C VAL A 74 7.44 5.13 15.37
N PHE A 75 6.81 5.77 14.39
CA PHE A 75 7.25 7.05 13.85
C PHE A 75 6.33 8.16 14.35
N ARG A 76 6.85 9.06 15.20
CA ARG A 76 6.08 10.19 15.75
C ARG A 76 4.76 9.77 16.43
N GLY A 77 4.75 8.59 17.07
CA GLY A 77 3.56 8.03 17.70
C GLY A 77 2.60 7.36 16.72
N THR A 78 3.04 7.08 15.49
CA THR A 78 2.28 6.41 14.44
C THR A 78 2.99 5.12 14.02
N ASP A 79 2.27 4.01 13.92
CA ASP A 79 2.84 2.69 13.66
C ASP A 79 2.80 2.33 12.17
N LEU A 80 3.92 1.82 11.64
CA LEU A 80 3.94 1.13 10.35
C LEU A 80 3.65 -0.35 10.56
N THR A 81 2.52 -0.82 10.03
CA THR A 81 2.16 -2.25 10.10
C THR A 81 2.43 -2.96 8.78
N TRP A 82 2.87 -4.22 8.86
CA TRP A 82 3.02 -5.07 7.67
C TRP A 82 1.70 -5.28 6.93
N ASP A 83 0.59 -5.30 7.66
CA ASP A 83 -0.74 -5.50 7.07
C ASP A 83 -1.14 -4.29 6.22
N SER A 84 -0.79 -3.07 6.63
CA SER A 84 -0.99 -1.86 5.82
C SER A 84 -0.19 -1.91 4.52
N LEU A 85 1.06 -2.34 4.56
CA LEU A 85 1.91 -2.49 3.36
C LEU A 85 1.38 -3.57 2.41
N LEU A 86 1.00 -4.74 2.94
CA LEU A 86 0.43 -5.83 2.17
C LEU A 86 -0.90 -5.42 1.52
N ALA A 87 -1.78 -4.74 2.28
CA ALA A 87 -3.05 -4.25 1.77
C ALA A 87 -2.87 -3.18 0.69
N ALA A 88 -1.91 -2.27 0.84
CA ALA A 88 -1.60 -1.26 -0.17
C ALA A 88 -1.10 -1.90 -1.47
N THR A 89 -0.20 -2.90 -1.35
CA THR A 89 0.30 -3.69 -2.48
C THR A 89 -0.83 -4.42 -3.20
N ALA A 90 -1.70 -5.13 -2.46
CA ALA A 90 -2.82 -5.86 -3.05
C ALA A 90 -3.80 -4.91 -3.78
N LYS A 91 -4.13 -3.76 -3.18
CA LYS A 91 -4.99 -2.75 -3.81
C LYS A 91 -4.40 -2.22 -5.12
N ALA A 92 -3.11 -1.95 -5.14
CA ALA A 92 -2.44 -1.46 -6.33
C ALA A 92 -2.37 -2.51 -7.45
N TYR A 93 -2.15 -3.78 -7.09
CA TYR A 93 -2.21 -4.89 -8.05
C TYR A 93 -3.61 -5.04 -8.67
N ILE A 94 -4.67 -4.97 -7.84
CA ILE A 94 -6.06 -5.00 -8.34
C ILE A 94 -6.32 -3.82 -9.30
N ALA A 95 -5.87 -2.62 -8.95
CA ALA A 95 -6.02 -1.45 -9.82
C ALA A 95 -5.25 -1.58 -11.14
N GLU A 96 -4.07 -2.21 -11.16
CA GLU A 96 -3.33 -2.53 -12.39
C GLU A 96 -4.12 -3.53 -13.25
N GLU A 97 -4.60 -4.62 -12.67
CA GLU A 97 -5.40 -5.63 -13.38
C GLU A 97 -6.69 -5.04 -13.98
N GLU A 98 -7.37 -4.15 -13.26
CA GLU A 98 -8.55 -3.44 -13.78
C GLU A 98 -8.23 -2.52 -14.95
N LYS A 99 -7.10 -1.81 -14.92
CA LYS A 99 -6.64 -0.98 -16.04
C LYS A 99 -6.38 -1.82 -17.28
N ILE A 100 -5.68 -2.95 -17.13
CA ILE A 100 -5.39 -3.89 -18.22
C ILE A 100 -6.69 -4.43 -18.81
N ARG A 101 -7.64 -4.87 -17.97
CA ARG A 101 -8.94 -5.37 -18.44
C ARG A 101 -9.74 -4.32 -19.21
N LYS A 102 -9.75 -3.07 -18.75
CA LYS A 102 -10.41 -1.96 -19.45
C LYS A 102 -9.75 -1.67 -20.80
N PHE A 103 -8.42 -1.65 -20.85
CA PHE A 103 -7.67 -1.45 -22.09
C PHE A 103 -8.00 -2.54 -23.12
N VAL A 104 -7.87 -3.81 -22.75
CA VAL A 104 -8.16 -4.96 -23.62
C VAL A 104 -9.65 -5.01 -24.05
N GLY A 105 -10.57 -4.64 -23.16
CA GLY A 105 -11.99 -4.56 -23.47
C GLY A 105 -12.35 -3.42 -24.42
N THR A 106 -11.59 -2.32 -24.38
CA THR A 106 -11.78 -1.16 -25.26
C THR A 106 -11.26 -1.45 -26.67
N GLU A 107 -10.11 -2.12 -26.80
CA GLU A 107 -9.61 -2.55 -28.11
C GLU A 107 -10.58 -3.51 -28.80
N ARG A 108 -11.17 -4.47 -28.08
CA ARG A 108 -12.18 -5.38 -28.65
C ARG A 108 -13.44 -4.68 -29.16
N SER A 109 -13.80 -3.52 -28.61
CA SER A 109 -14.98 -2.76 -29.06
C SER A 109 -14.68 -1.84 -30.26
N GLN A 110 -13.42 -1.56 -30.57
CA GLN A 110 -13.04 -0.75 -31.73
C GLN A 110 -12.90 -1.56 -33.03
N PHE A 111 -12.97 -2.89 -32.94
CA PHE A 111 -12.94 -3.81 -34.08
C PHE A 111 -14.29 -4.49 -34.36
N LEU A 112 -15.40 -3.98 -33.79
CA LEU A 112 -16.77 -4.40 -34.10
C LEU A 112 -17.55 -3.29 -34.82
#